data_AF-A0A6N7YG97-F1
#
_entry.id   AF-A0A6N7YG97-F1
#
_cell.length_a   1.000
_cell.length_b   1.000
_cell.length_c   1.000
_cell.angle_alpha   90.00
_cell.angle_beta   90.00
_cell.angle_gamma   90.00
#
_symmetry.space_group_name_H-M   'P 1'
#
loop_
_entity.id
_entity.type
_entity.pdbx_description
1 polymer ?
#
loop_
_entity_poly.entity_id
_entity_poly.type
_entity_poly.pdbx_seq_one_letter_code
_entity_poly.pdbx_strand_id
1 'polypeptide(L)'
;MGAETLRSTTYAGSYVHGLDGSERAQLTCTTSGAGGATTGIVLASGPRAILDWETTADRATIAAAVLGHWLGRPPCQADLHEFLDEVAGDWVAGQPWQLTGEQLEQAGFQP
;
A
#
# COMPACT_ATOMS: atom_id res chain seq x y z
N MET A 1 18.61 -27.52 -4.00
CA MET A 1 18.29 -26.14 -4.43
C MET A 1 16.78 -25.99 -4.34
N GLY A 2 16.27 -25.46 -3.23
CA GLY A 2 14.85 -25.23 -3.05
C GLY A 2 14.46 -24.02 -3.90
N ALA A 3 13.49 -24.20 -4.80
CA ALA A 3 12.84 -23.06 -5.43
C ALA A 3 12.04 -22.35 -4.34
N GLU A 4 12.64 -21.34 -3.72
CA GLU A 4 11.91 -20.37 -2.92
C GLU A 4 10.90 -19.73 -3.86
N THR A 5 9.68 -20.20 -3.71
CA THR A 5 8.49 -19.72 -4.37
C THR A 5 8.37 -18.23 -4.04
N LEU A 6 8.87 -17.37 -4.92
CA LEU A 6 8.77 -15.92 -4.77
C LEU A 6 7.29 -15.56 -4.66
N ARG A 7 6.85 -15.28 -3.44
CA ARG A 7 5.55 -14.65 -3.20
C ARG A 7 5.77 -13.16 -3.40
N SER A 8 5.20 -12.60 -4.45
CA SER A 8 5.27 -11.17 -4.69
C SER A 8 4.03 -10.52 -4.11
N THR A 9 4.21 -9.62 -3.15
CA THR A 9 3.14 -8.77 -2.63
C THR A 9 3.24 -7.38 -3.26
N THR A 10 2.11 -6.83 -3.67
CA THR A 10 2.01 -5.49 -4.27
C THR A 10 0.87 -4.75 -3.61
N TYR A 11 1.15 -3.56 -3.09
CA TYR A 11 0.18 -2.60 -2.62
C TYR A 11 -0.05 -1.55 -3.70
N ALA A 12 -1.30 -1.13 -3.89
CA ALA A 12 -1.62 -0.07 -4.84
C ALA A 12 -2.76 0.80 -4.32
N GLY A 13 -2.56 2.11 -4.43
CA GLY A 13 -3.61 3.11 -4.24
C GLY A 13 -4.18 3.52 -5.60
N SER A 14 -5.48 3.32 -5.79
CA SER A 14 -6.17 3.59 -7.07
C SER A 14 -7.48 4.33 -6.86
N TYR A 15 -7.86 5.15 -7.86
CA TYR A 15 -9.18 5.75 -7.94
C TYR A 15 -10.16 4.82 -8.63
N VAL A 16 -11.36 4.71 -8.08
CA VAL A 16 -12.39 3.80 -8.54
C VAL A 16 -13.68 4.57 -8.68
N HIS A 17 -14.29 4.45 -9.85
CA HIS A 17 -15.52 5.16 -10.19
C HIS A 17 -16.71 4.30 -9.78
N GLY A 18 -17.52 4.82 -8.87
CA GLY A 18 -18.79 4.22 -8.50
C GLY A 18 -19.80 4.37 -9.64
N LEU A 19 -20.76 3.43 -9.69
CA LEU A 19 -21.85 3.47 -10.67
C LEU A 19 -22.73 4.72 -10.53
N ASP A 20 -22.69 5.41 -9.39
CA ASP A 20 -23.41 6.68 -9.16
C ASP A 20 -22.62 7.93 -9.59
N GLY A 21 -21.42 7.75 -10.16
CA GLY A 21 -20.54 8.86 -10.56
C GLY A 21 -19.63 9.36 -9.43
N SER A 22 -19.72 8.82 -8.22
CA SER A 22 -18.77 9.13 -7.14
C SER A 22 -17.41 8.51 -7.39
N GLU A 23 -16.33 9.29 -7.24
CA GLU A 23 -14.96 8.75 -7.17
C GLU A 23 -14.58 8.37 -5.75
N ARG A 24 -13.98 7.20 -5.60
CA ARG A 24 -13.45 6.71 -4.32
C ARG A 24 -12.00 6.28 -4.48
N ALA A 25 -11.26 6.38 -3.39
CA ALA A 25 -9.94 5.80 -3.26
C ALA A 25 -10.06 4.36 -2.75
N GLN A 26 -9.28 3.45 -3.33
CA GLN A 26 -9.08 2.10 -2.81
C GLN A 26 -7.60 1.80 -2.65
N LEU A 27 -7.26 1.25 -1.48
CA LEU A 27 -5.98 0.61 -1.22
C LEU A 27 -6.17 -0.89 -1.38
N THR A 28 -5.40 -1.48 -2.27
CA THR A 28 -5.43 -2.92 -2.55
C THR A 28 -4.08 -3.55 -2.22
N CYS A 29 -4.13 -4.80 -1.77
CA CYS A 29 -2.96 -5.67 -1.65
C CYS A 29 -3.18 -6.88 -2.54
N THR A 30 -2.25 -7.10 -3.45
CA THR A 30 -2.24 -8.21 -4.40
C THR A 30 -1.06 -9.10 -4.07
N THR A 31 -1.32 -10.37 -3.77
CA THR A 31 -0.28 -11.38 -3.53
C THR A 31 -0.30 -12.41 -4.65
N SER A 32 0.84 -12.61 -5.31
CA SER A 32 1.04 -13.63 -6.34
C SER A 32 1.84 -14.80 -5.76
N GLY A 33 1.31 -16.01 -5.86
CA GLY A 33 2.00 -17.25 -5.45
C GLY A 33 2.74 -17.93 -6.61
N ALA A 34 3.61 -18.92 -6.30
CA ALA A 34 4.42 -19.64 -7.32
C ALA A 34 3.64 -20.21 -8.51
N GLY A 35 2.36 -20.55 -8.31
CA GLY A 35 1.54 -21.14 -9.35
C GLY A 35 0.87 -20.13 -10.29
N GLY A 36 1.21 -18.84 -10.18
CA GLY A 36 0.53 -17.76 -10.92
C GLY A 36 -0.84 -17.38 -10.34
N ALA A 37 -1.28 -18.07 -9.28
CA ALA A 37 -2.47 -17.69 -8.53
C ALA A 37 -2.25 -16.33 -7.88
N THR A 38 -3.17 -15.40 -8.15
CA THR A 38 -3.11 -14.03 -7.63
C THR A 38 -4.34 -13.79 -6.75
N THR A 39 -4.11 -13.32 -5.53
CA THR A 39 -5.17 -12.94 -4.59
C THR A 39 -5.10 -11.44 -4.34
N GLY A 40 -6.19 -10.74 -4.63
CA GLY A 40 -6.35 -9.31 -4.34
C GLY A 40 -7.30 -9.12 -3.16
N ILE A 41 -6.90 -8.30 -2.19
CA ILE A 41 -7.75 -7.85 -1.08
C ILE A 41 -7.80 -6.33 -1.04
N VAL A 42 -8.95 -5.77 -0.68
CA VAL A 42 -9.09 -4.33 -0.41
C VAL A 42 -8.76 -4.11 1.06
N LEU A 43 -7.70 -3.38 1.35
CA LEU A 43 -7.27 -3.06 2.71
C LEU A 43 -8.03 -1.88 3.29
N ALA A 44 -8.28 -0.88 2.44
CA ALA A 44 -9.03 0.31 2.81
C ALA A 44 -9.76 0.88 1.59
N SER A 45 -10.91 1.49 1.84
CA SER A 45 -11.66 2.22 0.81
C SER A 45 -12.33 3.43 1.42
N GLY A 46 -12.35 4.56 0.71
CA GLY A 46 -13.07 5.73 1.17
C GLY A 46 -13.08 6.88 0.16
N PRO A 47 -13.34 8.12 0.60
CA PRO A 47 -13.38 9.27 -0.27
C PRO A 47 -12.04 9.48 -1.00
N ARG A 48 -12.09 10.13 -2.18
CA ARG A 48 -10.91 10.51 -2.96
C ARG A 48 -9.82 11.18 -2.12
N ALA A 49 -10.22 12.01 -1.15
CA ALA A 49 -9.34 12.73 -0.23
C ALA A 49 -8.29 11.83 0.48
N ILE A 50 -8.60 10.54 0.68
CA ILE A 50 -7.68 9.58 1.30
C ILE A 50 -6.42 9.34 0.43
N LEU A 51 -6.52 9.46 -0.91
CA LEU A 51 -5.37 9.42 -1.83
C LEU A 51 -4.95 10.81 -2.33
N ASP A 52 -5.75 11.84 -2.10
CA ASP A 52 -5.45 13.21 -2.55
C ASP A 52 -4.44 13.93 -1.65
N TRP A 53 -4.03 13.35 -0.52
CA TRP A 53 -2.87 13.73 0.32
C TRP A 53 -2.61 15.23 0.49
N GLU A 54 -3.67 16.01 0.64
CA GLU A 54 -3.55 17.44 0.92
C GLU A 54 -2.93 17.68 2.30
N THR A 55 -2.95 16.68 3.21
CA THR A 55 -2.39 16.77 4.57
C THR A 55 -1.52 15.59 4.99
N THR A 56 -0.55 15.83 5.88
CA THR A 56 0.34 14.81 6.47
C THR A 56 -0.42 13.72 7.24
N ALA A 57 -1.61 14.01 7.76
CA ALA A 57 -2.42 13.05 8.53
C ALA A 57 -3.07 11.97 7.65
N ASP A 58 -3.48 12.33 6.42
CA ASP A 58 -4.03 11.38 5.45
C ASP A 58 -2.95 10.39 4.97
N ARG A 59 -1.73 10.89 4.75
CA ARG A 59 -0.56 10.06 4.40
C ARG A 59 -0.27 9.00 5.48
N ALA A 60 -0.34 9.39 6.76
CA ALA A 60 -0.12 8.48 7.88
C ALA A 60 -1.17 7.35 7.94
N THR A 61 -2.42 7.60 7.53
CA THR A 61 -3.48 6.58 7.53
C THR A 61 -3.23 5.49 6.49
N ILE A 62 -2.85 5.89 5.26
CA ILE A 62 -2.51 4.94 4.20
C ILE A 62 -1.21 4.19 4.52
N ALA A 63 -0.18 4.89 4.98
CA ALA A 63 1.05 4.28 5.44
C ALA A 63 0.79 3.25 6.56
N ALA A 64 -0.09 3.59 7.52
CA ALA A 64 -0.45 2.68 8.60
C ALA A 64 -1.19 1.42 8.12
N ALA A 65 -2.06 1.56 7.11
CA ALA A 65 -2.76 0.41 6.54
C ALA A 65 -1.81 -0.52 5.76
N VAL A 66 -0.89 0.04 4.95
CA VAL A 66 0.10 -0.73 4.19
C VAL A 66 1.08 -1.42 5.13
N LEU A 67 1.76 -0.66 6.00
CA LEU A 67 2.73 -1.20 6.94
C LEU A 67 2.08 -2.15 7.95
N GLY A 68 0.88 -1.83 8.43
CA GLY A 68 0.17 -2.67 9.37
C GLY A 68 -0.18 -4.04 8.79
N HIS A 69 -0.55 -4.07 7.51
CA HIS A 69 -0.76 -5.33 6.80
C HIS A 69 0.57 -6.06 6.55
N TRP A 70 1.61 -5.36 6.13
CA TRP A 70 2.92 -5.95 5.84
C TRP A 70 3.60 -6.56 7.07
N LEU A 71 3.67 -5.82 8.17
CA LEU A 71 4.35 -6.22 9.42
C LEU A 71 3.51 -7.17 10.30
N GLY A 72 2.26 -7.43 9.92
CA GLY A 72 1.31 -8.20 10.74
C GLY A 72 0.97 -7.58 12.10
N ARG A 73 1.35 -6.31 12.33
CA ARG A 73 1.14 -5.57 13.59
C ARG A 73 0.89 -4.09 13.31
N PRO A 74 0.23 -3.34 14.21
CA PRO A 74 0.13 -1.89 14.08
C PRO A 74 1.53 -1.24 14.03
N PRO A 75 1.84 -0.41 13.02
CA PRO A 75 3.14 0.26 12.92
C PRO A 75 3.27 1.34 14.01
N CYS A 76 4.48 1.54 14.51
CA CYS A 76 4.75 2.62 15.45
C CYS A 76 5.02 3.94 14.70
N GLN A 77 5.09 5.05 15.44
CA GLN A 77 5.31 6.37 14.83
C GLN A 77 6.63 6.46 14.05
N ALA A 78 7.67 5.75 14.51
CA ALA A 78 8.96 5.71 13.82
C ALA A 78 8.84 4.99 12.46
N ASP A 79 8.20 3.82 12.43
CA ASP A 79 7.96 3.06 11.19
C ASP A 79 7.19 3.91 10.16
N LEU A 80 6.18 4.65 10.62
CA LEU A 80 5.40 5.54 9.77
C LEU A 80 6.23 6.69 9.21
N HIS A 81 7.08 7.32 10.02
CA HIS A 81 7.95 8.40 9.53
C HIS A 81 8.96 7.88 8.50
N GLU A 82 9.62 6.76 8.76
CA GLU A 82 10.60 6.16 7.86
C GLU A 82 9.95 5.76 6.53
N PHE A 83 8.76 5.15 6.56
CA PHE A 83 8.02 4.81 5.35
C PHE A 83 7.61 6.04 4.54
N LEU A 84 7.18 7.10 5.23
CA LEU A 84 6.79 8.34 4.55
C LEU A 84 7.96 9.05 3.87
N ASP A 85 9.17 8.92 4.42
CA ASP A 85 10.40 9.52 3.88
C ASP A 85 10.98 8.67 2.74
N GLU A 86 11.19 7.37 2.99
CA GLU A 86 11.96 6.48 2.10
C GLU A 86 11.11 5.85 0.99
N VAL A 87 9.80 5.67 1.22
CA VAL A 87 8.93 4.92 0.30
C VAL A 87 7.89 5.81 -0.36
N ALA A 88 7.20 6.64 0.43
CA ALA A 88 6.13 7.51 -0.06
C ALA A 88 6.61 8.94 -0.38
N GLY A 89 7.91 9.22 -0.30
CA GLY A 89 8.49 10.54 -0.56
C GLY A 89 8.23 11.04 -1.99
N ASP A 90 8.34 10.15 -2.97
CA ASP A 90 8.13 10.45 -4.40
C ASP A 90 6.67 10.37 -4.86
N TRP A 91 5.78 9.92 -4.00
CA TRP A 91 4.41 9.73 -4.40
C TRP A 91 3.69 11.08 -4.54
N VAL A 92 2.90 11.23 -5.61
CA VAL A 92 2.21 12.48 -5.96
C VAL A 92 0.77 12.45 -5.46
N ALA A 93 0.38 13.49 -4.73
CA ALA A 93 -1.00 13.73 -4.32
C ALA A 93 -1.95 13.70 -5.54
N GLY A 94 -3.08 12.98 -5.41
CA GLY A 94 -4.05 12.93 -6.50
C GLY A 94 -3.70 11.93 -7.62
N GLN A 95 -2.61 11.17 -7.50
CA GLN A 95 -2.16 10.19 -8.49
C GLN A 95 -2.17 8.76 -7.91
N PRO A 96 -2.52 7.75 -8.74
CA PRO A 96 -2.36 6.36 -8.34
C PRO A 96 -0.87 6.04 -8.14
N TRP A 97 -0.60 5.11 -7.23
CA TRP A 97 0.75 4.67 -6.91
C TRP A 97 0.77 3.16 -6.67
N GLN A 98 1.97 2.58 -6.77
CA GLN A 98 2.20 1.15 -6.57
C GLN A 98 3.46 0.96 -5.73
N LEU A 99 3.43 -0.04 -4.87
CA LEU A 99 4.50 -0.43 -3.99
C LEU A 99 4.64 -1.95 -3.96
N THR A 100 5.83 -2.48 -4.17
CA THR A 100 6.09 -3.91 -4.04
C THR A 100 6.61 -4.26 -2.64
N GLY A 101 6.44 -5.52 -2.25
CA GLY A 101 7.09 -6.09 -1.06
C GLY A 101 8.61 -5.94 -1.12
N GLU A 102 9.22 -6.08 -2.31
CA GLU A 102 10.66 -5.88 -2.48
C GLU A 102 11.09 -4.44 -2.14
N GLN A 103 10.31 -3.43 -2.52
CA GLN A 103 10.59 -2.04 -2.14
C GLN A 103 10.46 -1.83 -0.61
N LEU A 104 9.52 -2.50 0.05
CA LEU A 104 9.40 -2.48 1.51
C LEU A 104 10.61 -3.14 2.18
N GLU A 105 11.07 -4.29 1.66
CA GLU A 105 12.26 -4.98 2.16
C GLU A 105 13.54 -4.15 1.94
N GLN A 106 13.66 -3.49 0.79
CA GLN A 106 14.77 -2.57 0.49
C GLN A 106 14.80 -1.36 1.42
N ALA A 107 13.62 -0.86 1.81
CA ALA A 107 13.47 0.18 2.81
C ALA A 107 13.64 -0.33 4.26
N GLY A 108 13.93 -1.63 4.47
CA GLY A 108 14.21 -2.20 5.78
C GLY A 108 12.99 -2.75 6.53
N PHE A 109 11.78 -2.69 5.94
CA PHE A 109 10.57 -3.24 6.54
C PHE A 109 10.48 -4.75 6.29
N GLN A 110 10.61 -5.55 7.36
CA GLN A 110 10.48 -7.01 7.29
C GLN A 110 9.09 -7.47 7.78
N PRO A 111 8.40 -8.37 7.04
CA PRO A 111 7.07 -8.86 7.39
C PRO A 111 7.06 -9.84 8.58
#